data_AF-A0A1U7CRR3-F1
#
_entry.id   AF-A0A1U7CRR3-F1
#
_cell.length_a   1.000
_cell.length_b   1.000
_cell.length_c   1.000
_cell.angle_alpha   90.00
_cell.angle_beta   90.00
_cell.angle_gamma   90.00
#
_symmetry.space_group_name_H-M   'P 1'
#
loop_
_entity.id
_entity.type
_entity.pdbx_description
1 polymer ?
#
loop_
_entity_poly.entity_id
_entity_poly.type
_entity_poly.pdbx_seq_one_letter_code
_entity_poly.pdbx_strand_id
1 'polypeptide(L)' 'METLLERAFAEASKLPKAEQDVLATRLLAELAVEDDFDRAIAGSAHKLSRLAEQALAEFRGGMTEKLDPDRL' A
#
# COMPACT_ATOMS: atom_id res chain seq x y z
N MET A 1 7.72 -12.07 -27.86
CA MET A 1 6.54 -11.72 -27.04
C MET A 1 6.85 -10.39 -26.40
N GLU A 2 6.03 -9.39 -26.63
CA GLU A 2 6.13 -8.10 -25.95
C GLU A 2 5.22 -8.12 -24.73
N THR A 3 5.70 -7.59 -23.62
CA THR A 3 4.92 -7.41 -22.39
C THR A 3 3.94 -6.25 -22.54
N LEU A 4 2.89 -6.23 -21.73
CA LEU A 4 1.96 -5.09 -21.70
C LEU A 4 2.65 -3.78 -21.31
N LEU A 5 3.69 -3.85 -20.48
CA LEU A 5 4.45 -2.68 -20.03
C LEU A 5 5.28 -2.07 -21.17
N GLU A 6 5.99 -2.91 -21.92
CA GLU A 6 6.76 -2.47 -23.09
C GLU A 6 5.85 -1.77 -24.11
N ARG A 7 4.68 -2.37 -24.41
CA ARG A 7 3.69 -1.77 -25.31
C ARG A 7 3.14 -0.45 -24.77
N ALA A 8 2.88 -0.36 -23.47
CA ALA A 8 2.39 0.87 -22.86
C ALA A 8 3.42 2.01 -22.98
N PHE A 9 4.70 1.74 -22.73
CA PHE A 9 5.77 2.72 -22.94
C PHE A 9 5.93 3.10 -24.40
N ALA A 10 5.84 2.14 -25.32
CA ALA A 10 5.91 2.41 -26.75
C ALA A 10 4.79 3.37 -27.20
N GLU A 11 3.55 3.16 -26.76
CA GLU A 11 2.44 4.07 -27.08
C GLU A 11 2.57 5.42 -26.37
N ALA A 12 2.97 5.44 -25.10
CA ALA A 12 3.18 6.69 -24.35
C ALA A 12 4.27 7.57 -25.00
N SER A 13 5.32 6.96 -25.55
CA SER A 13 6.43 7.68 -26.21
C SER A 13 6.01 8.43 -27.48
N LYS A 14 4.86 8.10 -28.07
CA LYS A 14 4.31 8.78 -29.25
C LYS A 14 3.58 10.08 -28.92
N LEU A 15 3.24 10.30 -27.65
CA LEU A 15 2.51 11.49 -27.20
C LEU A 15 3.41 12.73 -27.19
N PRO A 16 2.86 13.96 -27.18
CA PRO A 16 3.62 15.17 -26.95
C PRO A 16 4.38 15.12 -25.63
N LYS A 17 5.54 15.80 -25.56
CA LYS A 17 6.43 15.76 -24.39
C LYS A 17 5.72 16.11 -23.08
N ALA A 18 4.84 17.11 -23.10
CA ALA A 18 4.06 17.51 -21.94
C ALA A 18 3.15 16.38 -21.42
N GLU A 19 2.52 15.61 -22.32
CA GLU A 19 1.66 14.49 -21.95
C GLU A 19 2.48 13.29 -21.45
N GLN A 20 3.66 13.06 -22.03
CA GLN A 20 4.61 12.07 -21.52
C GLN A 20 5.04 12.39 -20.09
N ASP A 21 5.36 13.64 -19.79
CA ASP A 21 5.81 14.04 -18.47
C ASP A 21 4.68 13.92 -17.43
N VAL A 22 3.43 14.21 -17.81
CA VAL A 22 2.25 13.98 -16.96
C VAL A 22 2.07 12.49 -16.66
N LEU A 23 2.16 11.62 -17.67
CA LEU A 23 2.06 10.16 -17.49
C LEU A 23 3.19 9.61 -16.62
N ALA A 24 4.43 10.03 -16.88
CA ALA A 24 5.59 9.63 -16.12
C ALA A 24 5.46 10.04 -14.65
N THR A 25 5.02 11.27 -14.38
CA THR A 25 4.81 11.77 -13.01
C THR A 25 3.80 10.92 -12.25
N ARG A 26 2.69 10.54 -12.88
CA ARG A 26 1.66 9.69 -12.25
C ARG A 26 2.17 8.29 -11.98
N LEU A 27 2.85 7.67 -12.94
CA LEU A 27 3.39 6.33 -12.79
C LEU A 27 4.45 6.26 -11.69
N LEU A 28 5.35 7.24 -11.64
CA LEU A 28 6.37 7.34 -10.59
C LEU A 28 5.74 7.55 -9.20
N ALA A 29 4.67 8.35 -9.11
CA ALA A 29 3.96 8.56 -7.85
C ALA A 29 3.31 7.25 -7.34
N GLU A 30 2.68 6.48 -8.22
CA GLU A 30 2.08 5.19 -7.86
C GLU A 30 3.13 4.21 -7.32
N LEU A 31 4.26 4.06 -8.04
CA LEU A 31 5.36 3.18 -7.63
C LEU A 31 5.98 3.61 -6.30
N ALA A 32 6.10 4.91 -6.04
CA ALA A 32 6.62 5.42 -4.78
C ALA A 32 5.68 5.13 -3.59
N VAL A 33 4.36 5.18 -3.80
CA VAL A 33 3.38 4.84 -2.75
C VAL A 33 3.46 3.36 -2.37
N GLU A 34 3.61 2.47 -3.35
CA GLU A 34 3.80 1.04 -3.12
C GLU A 34 5.09 0.76 -2.34
N ASP A 35 6.21 1.38 -2.75
CA ASP A 35 7.51 1.27 -2.07
C ASP A 35 7.48 1.80 -0.63
N ASP A 36 6.75 2.89 -0.37
CA ASP A 36 6.63 3.47 0.97
C ASP A 36 5.77 2.61 1.89
N PHE A 37 4.69 2.02 1.36
CA PHE A 37 3.86 1.08 2.11
C PHE A 37 4.65 -0.17 2.50
N ASP A 38 5.36 -0.78 1.54
CA ASP A 38 6.17 -1.98 1.79
C ASP A 38 7.27 -1.71 2.82
N ARG A 39 7.94 -0.57 2.73
CA ARG A 39 8.94 -0.15 3.72
C ARG A 39 8.32 0.06 5.11
N ALA A 40 7.17 0.71 5.18
CA ALA A 40 6.47 0.94 6.44
C ALA A 40 6.03 -0.39 7.09
N ILE A 41 5.52 -1.34 6.29
CA ILE A 41 5.12 -2.66 6.76
C ILE A 41 6.34 -3.47 7.21
N ALA A 42 7.43 -3.51 6.45
CA ALA A 42 8.64 -4.22 6.80
C ALA A 42 9.22 -3.77 8.16
N GLY A 43 9.14 -2.47 8.47
CA GLY A 43 9.56 -1.91 9.77
C GLY A 43 8.57 -2.09 10.91
N SER A 44 7.34 -2.55 10.65
CA SER A 44 6.24 -2.54 11.63
C SER A 44 6.16 -3.79 12.51
N ALA A 45 6.86 -4.88 12.17
CA ALA A 45 6.68 -6.20 12.77
C ALA A 45 6.76 -6.20 14.32
N HIS A 46 7.76 -5.53 14.89
CA HIS A 46 7.91 -5.44 16.35
C HIS A 46 6.78 -4.63 17.01
N LYS A 47 6.35 -3.52 16.39
CA LYS A 47 5.23 -2.70 16.90
C LYS A 47 3.91 -3.49 16.83
N LEU A 48 3.67 -4.21 15.73
CA LEU A 48 2.50 -5.07 15.57
C LEU A 48 2.49 -6.22 16.57
N SER A 49 3.64 -6.86 16.83
CA SER A 49 3.76 -7.91 17.86
C SER A 49 3.33 -7.40 19.24
N ARG A 50 3.83 -6.21 19.63
CA ARG A 50 3.46 -5.59 20.91
C ARG A 50 1.96 -5.27 20.99
N LEU A 51 1.38 -4.73 19.93
CA LEU A 51 -0.05 -4.45 19.87
C LEU A 51 -0.88 -5.73 19.98
N ALA A 52 -0.46 -6.82 19.31
CA ALA A 52 -1.12 -8.11 19.40
C ALA A 52 -1.04 -8.71 20.82
N GLU A 53 0.13 -8.65 21.46
CA GLU A 53 0.31 -9.08 22.85
C GLU A 53 -0.58 -8.30 23.82
N GLN A 54 -0.67 -6.97 23.65
CA GLN A 54 -1.55 -6.12 24.45
C GLN A 54 -3.02 -6.49 24.26
N ALA A 55 -3.49 -6.61 23.02
CA ALA A 55 -4.87 -6.99 22.73
C ALA A 55 -5.23 -8.36 23.33
N LEU A 56 -4.30 -9.34 23.26
CA LEU A 56 -4.48 -10.64 23.89
C LEU A 56 -4.55 -10.56 25.42
N ALA A 57 -3.73 -9.70 26.03
CA ALA A 57 -3.75 -9.48 27.48
C ALA A 57 -5.06 -8.82 27.93
N GLU A 58 -5.53 -7.82 27.18
CA GLU A 58 -6.82 -7.15 27.43
C GLU A 58 -7.99 -8.12 27.29
N PHE A 59 -8.00 -8.95 26.24
CA PHE A 59 -9.03 -9.97 26.03
C PHE A 59 -9.07 -10.97 27.19
N ARG A 60 -7.90 -11.49 27.60
CA ARG A 60 -7.78 -12.40 28.75
C ARG A 60 -8.17 -11.75 30.07
N GLY A 61 -7.97 -10.44 30.20
CA GLY A 61 -8.38 -9.65 31.36
C GLY A 61 -9.86 -9.25 31.36
N GLY A 62 -10.63 -9.61 30.33
CA GLY A 62 -12.03 -9.19 30.20
C GLY A 62 -12.22 -7.69 29.95
N MET A 63 -11.18 -7.02 29.44
CA MET A 63 -11.17 -5.57 29.17
C MET A 63 -11.60 -5.22 27.74
N THR A 64 -11.99 -6.21 26.94
CA THR A 64 -12.42 -6.03 25.54
C THR A 64 -13.94 -5.96 25.42
N GLU A 65 -14.42 -5.14 24.48
CA GLU A 65 -15.82 -5.13 24.09
C GLU A 65 -16.11 -6.17 23.01
N LYS A 66 -17.36 -6.67 22.99
CA LYS A 66 -17.80 -7.57 21.92
C LYS A 66 -18.03 -6.77 20.65
N LEU A 67 -17.44 -7.21 19.54
CA LEU A 67 -17.70 -6.64 18.23
C LEU A 67 -19.18 -6.82 17.87
N ASP A 68 -19.85 -5.71 17.53
CA ASP A 68 -21.21 -5.67 16.99
C ASP A 68 -21.14 -5.34 15.50
N PRO A 69 -21.27 -6.33 14.59
CA PRO A 69 -21.15 -6.11 13.15
C PRO A 69 -22.19 -5.15 12.57
N ASP A 70 -23.34 -5.00 13.22
CA ASP A 70 -24.43 -4.14 12.75
C ASP A 70 -24.20 -2.65 13.07
N ARG A 71 -23.11 -2.33 13.79
CA ARG A 71 -22.71 -0.97 14.18
C ARG A 71 -21.38 -0.51 13.56
N LEU A 72 -20.87 -1.26 12.58
CA LEU A 72 -19.64 -0.94 11.83
C LEU A 72 -19.88 0.03 10.67
#